data_AF-A0A9Q0ZSV8-F1
#
_entry.id   AF-A0A9Q0ZSV8-F1
#
_cell.length_a   1.000
_cell.length_b   1.000
_cell.length_c   1.000
_cell.angle_alpha   90.00
_cell.angle_beta   90.00
_cell.angle_gamma   90.00
#
_symmetry.space_group_name_H-M   'P 1'
#
loop_
_entity.id
_entity.type
_entity.pdbx_description
1 polymer ?
#
loop_
_entity_poly.entity_id
_entity_poly.type
_entity_poly.pdbx_seq_one_letter_code
_entity_poly.pdbx_strand_id
1 'polypeptide(L)'
;MAWMVNKQVPIGKWKRFHLWLGALLCWLCFMIVTPKITLSHKPHQFADMRNFLGVPNTLNVITNFPFLLVGVVGFVLSLQGCFFNISLKGEVWGWALFYGGIVGLAFGSAHYHLKPDDSRVMWDTLPMMIAYSSLFSSFMAERVGQRAGLSCLFGLLLIVLLSTAYARTFNDLRLCMMFQLIPCIAIPAMTFLYPPKYTHSRYWLWAAGVCLLAKFEDALDKKIYNANRYLISGHSLEHLCSAAIPVLFAIMLIHRTIRFQRLGDLKERP
;
A
#
# COMPACT_ATOMS: atom_id res chain seq x y z
N MET A 1 -5.07 24.26 29.98
CA MET A 1 -6.34 24.17 29.22
C MET A 1 -6.21 25.05 27.98
N ALA A 2 -5.63 24.53 26.89
CA ALA A 2 -5.38 25.29 25.67
C ALA A 2 -6.29 24.76 24.56
N TRP A 3 -7.43 25.44 24.37
CA TRP A 3 -8.32 25.24 23.24
C TRP A 3 -7.65 25.77 21.97
N MET A 4 -6.85 24.95 21.30
CA MET A 4 -6.44 25.27 19.93
C MET A 4 -7.59 24.97 18.99
N VAL A 5 -8.22 26.05 18.53
CA VAL A 5 -9.24 26.08 17.48
C VAL A 5 -8.80 25.22 16.30
N ASN A 6 -9.65 24.26 15.97
CA ASN A 6 -9.60 23.40 14.80
C ASN A 6 -9.45 24.25 13.52
N LYS A 7 -8.21 24.52 13.07
CA LYS A 7 -7.96 25.03 11.72
C LYS A 7 -8.12 23.88 10.72
N GLN A 8 -9.33 23.34 10.59
CA GLN A 8 -9.75 22.80 9.31
C GLN A 8 -9.81 23.99 8.38
N VAL A 9 -8.83 24.18 7.49
CA VAL A 9 -8.94 25.16 6.42
C VAL A 9 -10.21 24.82 5.66
N PRO A 10 -11.28 25.64 5.72
CA PRO A 10 -12.49 25.34 4.99
C PRO A 10 -12.21 25.69 3.54
N ILE A 11 -11.61 24.74 2.82
CA ILE A 11 -11.55 24.81 1.37
C ILE A 11 -13.01 24.81 0.91
N GLY A 12 -13.49 25.96 0.44
CA GLY A 12 -14.88 26.13 0.01
C GLY A 12 -15.27 25.06 -1.00
N LYS A 13 -16.55 24.65 -1.03
CA LYS A 13 -17.06 23.59 -1.92
C LYS A 13 -16.61 23.78 -3.36
N TRP A 14 -16.53 25.04 -3.82
CA TRP A 14 -16.05 25.41 -5.15
C TRP A 14 -14.55 25.12 -5.37
N LYS A 15 -13.69 25.45 -4.40
CA LYS A 15 -12.26 25.13 -4.46
C LYS A 15 -12.03 23.62 -4.40
N ARG A 16 -12.84 22.87 -3.65
CA ARG A 16 -12.79 21.39 -3.63
C ARG A 16 -13.15 20.81 -5.00
N PHE A 17 -14.22 21.31 -5.62
CA PHE A 17 -14.63 20.87 -6.95
C PHE A 17 -13.50 21.04 -7.98
N HIS A 18 -12.86 22.22 -8.02
CA HIS A 18 -11.73 22.48 -8.92
C HIS A 18 -10.52 21.60 -8.64
N LEU A 19 -10.23 21.29 -7.38
CA LEU A 19 -9.15 20.35 -7.01
C LEU A 19 -9.45 18.93 -7.51
N TRP A 20 -10.68 18.44 -7.32
CA TRP A 20 -11.09 17.12 -7.83
C TRP A 20 -11.09 17.06 -9.35
N LEU A 21 -11.57 18.12 -10.01
CA LEU A 21 -11.54 18.22 -11.47
C LEU A 21 -10.10 18.25 -11.99
N GLY A 22 -9.23 19.04 -11.36
CA GLY A 22 -7.80 19.09 -11.71
C GLY A 22 -7.11 17.73 -11.51
N ALA A 23 -7.41 17.02 -10.41
CA ALA A 23 -6.89 15.68 -10.16
C ALA A 23 -7.38 14.67 -11.21
N LEU A 24 -8.66 14.72 -11.58
CA LEU A 24 -9.25 13.88 -12.62
C LEU A 24 -8.61 14.16 -13.99
N LEU A 25 -8.45 15.43 -14.36
CA LEU A 25 -7.80 15.83 -15.60
C LEU A 25 -6.34 15.38 -15.64
N CYS A 26 -5.59 15.56 -14.54
CA CYS A 26 -4.22 15.08 -14.42
C CYS A 26 -4.13 13.56 -14.60
N TRP A 27 -5.03 12.82 -13.96
CA TRP A 27 -5.12 11.37 -14.10
C TRP A 27 -5.46 10.95 -15.54
N LEU A 28 -6.41 11.61 -16.20
CA LEU A 28 -6.74 11.36 -17.60
C LEU A 28 -5.56 11.67 -18.52
N CYS A 29 -4.88 12.80 -18.32
CA CYS A 29 -3.67 13.14 -19.07
C CYS A 29 -2.59 12.08 -18.88
N PHE A 30 -2.36 11.59 -17.66
CA PHE A 30 -1.42 10.50 -17.40
C PHE A 30 -1.80 9.23 -18.17
N MET A 31 -3.07 8.85 -18.17
CA MET A 31 -3.58 7.68 -18.90
C MET A 31 -3.52 7.84 -20.43
N ILE A 32 -3.51 9.06 -20.96
CA ILE A 32 -3.38 9.32 -22.41
C ILE A 32 -1.90 9.32 -22.82
N VAL A 33 -1.04 9.95 -22.01
CA VAL A 33 0.37 10.17 -22.35
C VAL A 33 1.21 8.92 -22.13
N THR A 34 0.91 8.13 -21.10
CA THR A 34 1.69 6.92 -20.82
C THR A 34 1.32 5.80 -21.80
N PRO A 35 2.31 5.13 -22.43
CA PRO A 35 2.01 3.98 -23.27
C PRO A 35 1.35 2.88 -22.44
N LYS A 36 0.50 2.08 -23.09
CA LYS A 36 -0.13 0.91 -22.49
C LYS A 36 0.94 -0.01 -21.89
N ILE A 37 0.75 -0.38 -20.64
CA ILE A 37 1.63 -1.33 -19.95
C ILE A 37 0.99 -2.71 -20.06
N THR A 38 1.48 -3.50 -20.99
CA THR A 38 1.00 -4.86 -21.26
C THR A 38 1.44 -5.84 -20.18
N LEU A 39 0.69 -6.93 -19.99
CA LEU A 39 1.10 -8.03 -19.13
C LEU A 39 2.38 -8.70 -19.66
N SER A 40 2.51 -8.87 -21.00
CA SER A 40 3.69 -9.44 -21.67
C SER A 40 4.50 -8.38 -22.43
N HIS A 41 5.85 -8.44 -22.32
CA HIS A 41 6.80 -8.64 -23.44
C HIS A 41 8.28 -8.52 -23.00
N LYS A 42 8.55 -7.90 -21.84
CA LYS A 42 9.86 -7.76 -21.15
C LYS A 42 9.82 -7.66 -19.59
N PRO A 43 8.67 -7.69 -18.86
CA PRO A 43 8.65 -7.50 -17.40
C PRO A 43 8.87 -8.78 -16.56
N HIS A 44 9.13 -9.92 -17.20
CA HIS A 44 9.32 -11.22 -16.51
C HIS A 44 10.79 -11.65 -16.36
N GLN A 45 11.73 -10.85 -16.89
CA GLN A 45 13.16 -11.15 -16.80
C GLN A 45 13.80 -10.34 -15.67
N PHE A 46 13.89 -10.96 -14.51
CA PHE A 46 14.61 -10.43 -13.35
C PHE A 46 16.13 -10.51 -13.57
N ALA A 47 16.89 -9.65 -12.90
CA ALA A 47 18.35 -9.69 -12.96
C ALA A 47 18.92 -11.00 -12.36
N ASP A 48 18.33 -11.46 -11.26
CA ASP A 48 18.65 -12.74 -10.66
C ASP A 48 17.58 -13.78 -10.98
N MET A 49 17.98 -14.78 -11.77
CA MET A 49 17.17 -15.94 -12.13
C MET A 49 17.82 -17.26 -11.69
N ARG A 50 18.74 -17.19 -10.72
CA ARG A 50 19.45 -18.38 -10.21
C ARG A 50 18.47 -19.37 -9.59
N ASN A 51 18.82 -20.64 -9.70
CA ASN A 51 18.11 -21.74 -9.08
C ASN A 51 19.03 -22.38 -8.03
N PHE A 52 18.62 -22.28 -6.77
CA PHE A 52 19.21 -22.97 -5.64
C PHE A 52 18.22 -24.04 -5.16
N LEU A 53 18.75 -25.25 -4.91
CA LEU A 53 17.98 -26.36 -4.32
C LEU A 53 16.70 -26.74 -5.08
N GLY A 54 16.65 -26.50 -6.40
CA GLY A 54 15.52 -26.84 -7.26
C GLY A 54 14.41 -25.77 -7.34
N VAL A 55 14.55 -24.63 -6.65
CA VAL A 55 13.59 -23.52 -6.68
C VAL A 55 13.99 -22.50 -7.75
N PRO A 56 13.24 -22.29 -8.84
CA PRO A 56 13.54 -21.25 -9.82
C PRO A 56 13.47 -19.84 -9.22
N ASN A 57 14.31 -18.91 -9.72
CA ASN A 57 14.35 -17.51 -9.25
C ASN A 57 14.42 -17.40 -7.72
N THR A 58 15.26 -18.23 -7.10
CA THR A 58 15.13 -18.60 -5.68
C THR A 58 15.08 -17.41 -4.74
N LEU A 59 15.95 -16.40 -4.94
CA LEU A 59 15.96 -15.23 -4.06
C LEU A 59 14.67 -14.42 -4.19
N ASN A 60 14.14 -14.21 -5.40
CA ASN A 60 12.86 -13.52 -5.60
C ASN A 60 11.69 -14.26 -4.93
N VAL A 61 11.76 -15.60 -4.85
CA VAL A 61 10.76 -16.42 -4.14
C VAL A 61 10.94 -16.35 -2.62
N ILE A 62 12.15 -16.56 -2.10
CA ILE A 62 12.42 -16.64 -0.65
C ILE A 62 12.26 -15.28 0.03
N THR A 63 12.60 -14.17 -0.64
CA THR A 63 12.46 -12.83 -0.06
C THR A 63 11.00 -12.41 0.14
N ASN A 64 10.02 -13.22 -0.29
CA ASN A 64 8.61 -13.06 0.07
C ASN A 64 8.24 -13.62 1.45
N PHE A 65 9.07 -14.48 2.04
CA PHE A 65 8.79 -15.07 3.36
C PHE A 65 8.62 -14.05 4.50
N PRO A 66 9.40 -12.94 4.57
CA PRO A 66 9.17 -11.88 5.53
C PRO A 66 7.77 -11.26 5.45
N PHE A 67 7.19 -11.09 4.26
CA PHE A 67 5.81 -10.63 4.12
C PHE A 67 4.83 -11.60 4.77
N LEU A 68 5.01 -12.91 4.57
CA LEU A 68 4.15 -13.93 5.17
C LEU A 68 4.18 -13.84 6.70
N LEU A 69 5.39 -13.79 7.28
CA LEU A 69 5.56 -13.75 8.74
C LEU A 69 4.88 -12.51 9.35
N VAL A 70 5.21 -11.33 8.83
CA VAL A 70 4.68 -10.06 9.36
C VAL A 70 3.19 -9.92 9.05
N GLY A 71 2.76 -10.37 7.88
CA GLY A 71 1.36 -10.40 7.45
C GLY A 71 0.50 -11.24 8.38
N VAL A 72 0.88 -12.49 8.66
CA VAL A 72 0.11 -13.38 9.55
C VAL A 72 0.03 -12.81 10.96
N VAL A 73 1.17 -12.38 11.52
CA VAL A 73 1.21 -11.78 12.86
C VAL A 73 0.32 -10.54 12.92
N GLY A 74 0.48 -9.60 12.00
CA GLY A 74 -0.32 -8.38 11.98
C GLY A 74 -1.81 -8.63 11.74
N PHE A 75 -2.17 -9.63 10.93
CA PHE A 75 -3.56 -10.02 10.69
C PHE A 75 -4.22 -10.53 11.98
N VAL A 76 -3.56 -11.46 12.68
CA VAL A 76 -4.04 -12.02 13.95
C VAL A 76 -4.16 -10.93 15.01
N LEU A 77 -3.14 -10.08 15.17
CA LEU A 77 -3.14 -8.99 16.14
C LEU A 77 -4.22 -7.94 15.86
N SER A 78 -4.54 -7.70 14.57
CA SER A 78 -5.62 -6.79 14.18
C SER A 78 -6.99 -7.29 14.61
N LEU A 79 -7.22 -8.61 14.53
CA LEU A 79 -8.52 -9.22 14.89
C LEU A 79 -8.69 -9.44 16.38
N GLN A 80 -7.62 -9.72 17.13
CA GLN A 80 -7.68 -9.96 18.58
C GLN A 80 -7.98 -8.69 19.38
N GLY A 81 -7.58 -7.51 18.89
CA GLY A 81 -7.92 -6.22 19.50
C GLY A 81 -7.21 -5.88 20.81
N CYS A 82 -6.38 -6.77 21.37
CA CYS A 82 -5.68 -6.54 22.64
C CYS A 82 -4.31 -5.84 22.51
N PHE A 83 -3.63 -6.00 21.37
CA PHE A 83 -2.26 -5.51 21.18
C PHE A 83 -2.17 -4.24 20.35
N PHE A 84 -2.93 -4.16 19.25
CA PHE A 84 -2.97 -2.97 18.43
C PHE A 84 -3.93 -1.95 19.04
N ASN A 85 -3.42 -0.75 19.31
CA ASN A 85 -4.21 0.36 19.82
C ASN A 85 -5.11 0.93 18.72
N ILE A 86 -6.24 0.26 18.47
CA ILE A 86 -7.25 0.62 17.47
C ILE A 86 -8.48 1.15 18.21
N SER A 87 -8.77 2.45 18.07
CA SER A 87 -9.90 3.06 18.79
C SER A 87 -11.24 2.95 18.04
N LEU A 88 -11.23 2.77 16.72
CA LEU A 88 -12.42 2.78 15.88
C LEU A 88 -12.71 1.37 15.37
N LYS A 89 -13.96 0.88 15.53
CA LYS A 89 -14.35 -0.46 15.04
C LYS A 89 -14.11 -0.60 13.52
N GLY A 90 -14.30 0.47 12.76
CA GLY A 90 -14.07 0.49 11.32
C GLY A 90 -12.59 0.39 10.92
N GLU A 91 -11.66 0.82 11.79
CA GLU A 91 -10.22 0.69 11.51
C GLU A 91 -9.75 -0.77 11.55
N VAL A 92 -10.41 -1.64 12.32
CA VAL A 92 -10.08 -3.07 12.40
C VAL A 92 -10.13 -3.71 11.01
N TRP A 93 -11.18 -3.43 10.23
CA TRP A 93 -11.33 -3.94 8.88
C TRP A 93 -10.21 -3.46 7.94
N GLY A 94 -9.83 -2.18 8.04
CA GLY A 94 -8.74 -1.61 7.24
C GLY A 94 -7.39 -2.27 7.54
N TRP A 95 -7.05 -2.46 8.82
CA TRP A 95 -5.80 -3.12 9.21
C TRP A 95 -5.80 -4.62 8.93
N ALA A 96 -6.91 -5.31 9.19
CA ALA A 96 -7.05 -6.73 8.88
C ALA A 96 -6.91 -6.99 7.37
N LEU A 97 -7.56 -6.20 6.52
CA LEU A 97 -7.42 -6.34 5.06
C LEU A 97 -6.04 -5.91 4.55
N PHE A 98 -5.38 -4.94 5.20
CA PHE A 98 -4.00 -4.60 4.89
C PHE A 98 -3.08 -5.79 5.13
N TYR A 99 -3.04 -6.32 6.36
CA TYR A 99 -2.17 -7.47 6.69
C TYR A 99 -2.59 -8.75 5.96
N GLY A 100 -3.88 -9.00 5.77
CA GLY A 100 -4.38 -10.09 4.94
C GLY A 100 -3.94 -9.96 3.48
N GLY A 101 -3.94 -8.73 2.95
CA GLY A 101 -3.38 -8.41 1.64
C GLY A 101 -1.86 -8.67 1.57
N ILE A 102 -1.10 -8.37 2.63
CA ILE A 102 0.34 -8.72 2.72
C ILE A 102 0.56 -10.24 2.73
N VAL A 103 -0.27 -11.01 3.43
CA VAL A 103 -0.23 -12.48 3.37
C VAL A 103 -0.53 -12.97 1.95
N GLY A 104 -1.57 -12.45 1.34
CA GLY A 104 -1.91 -12.76 -0.06
C GLY A 104 -0.78 -12.40 -1.02
N LEU A 105 -0.12 -11.27 -0.80
CA LEU A 105 1.03 -10.81 -1.58
C LEU A 105 2.19 -11.81 -1.49
N ALA A 106 2.51 -12.30 -0.29
CA ALA A 106 3.58 -13.28 -0.10
C ALA A 106 3.36 -14.54 -0.96
N PHE A 107 2.14 -15.08 -0.97
CA PHE A 107 1.80 -16.25 -1.79
C PHE A 107 1.71 -15.92 -3.28
N GLY A 108 1.07 -14.81 -3.62
CA GLY A 108 0.88 -14.35 -4.99
C GLY A 108 2.20 -14.07 -5.70
N SER A 109 3.06 -13.31 -5.04
CA SER A 109 4.41 -12.98 -5.49
C SER A 109 5.27 -14.23 -5.62
N ALA A 110 5.32 -15.09 -4.59
CA ALA A 110 6.06 -16.35 -4.69
C ALA A 110 5.57 -17.23 -5.86
N HIS A 111 4.25 -17.34 -6.04
CA HIS A 111 3.66 -18.09 -7.15
C HIS A 111 4.03 -17.53 -8.53
N TYR A 112 4.10 -16.21 -8.65
CA TYR A 112 4.56 -15.51 -9.84
C TYR A 112 6.06 -15.72 -10.09
N HIS A 113 6.92 -15.52 -9.09
CA HIS A 113 8.36 -15.66 -9.26
C HIS A 113 8.83 -17.10 -9.51
N LEU A 114 8.11 -18.11 -9.03
CA LEU A 114 8.41 -19.50 -9.37
C LEU A 114 8.36 -19.77 -10.87
N LYS A 115 7.44 -19.13 -11.59
CA LYS A 115 7.31 -19.23 -13.04
C LYS A 115 6.69 -17.96 -13.61
N PRO A 116 7.48 -16.91 -13.88
CA PRO A 116 6.94 -15.62 -14.30
C PRO A 116 6.16 -15.72 -15.61
N ASP A 117 4.87 -15.38 -15.57
CA ASP A 117 3.99 -15.34 -16.73
C ASP A 117 2.82 -14.36 -16.53
N ASP A 118 2.18 -13.94 -17.63
CA ASP A 118 1.04 -13.03 -17.65
C ASP A 118 -0.14 -13.53 -16.81
N SER A 119 -0.37 -14.84 -16.74
CA SER A 119 -1.49 -15.38 -15.97
C SER A 119 -1.26 -15.27 -14.46
N ARG A 120 0.02 -15.28 -14.05
CA ARG A 120 0.48 -15.27 -12.66
C ARG A 120 0.75 -13.89 -12.09
N VAL A 121 1.15 -12.92 -12.90
CA VAL A 121 1.44 -11.54 -12.43
C VAL A 121 0.24 -10.92 -11.70
N MET A 122 -0.97 -11.32 -12.08
CA MET A 122 -2.20 -10.83 -11.45
C MET A 122 -2.45 -11.43 -10.06
N TRP A 123 -1.89 -12.61 -9.76
CA TRP A 123 -1.92 -13.17 -8.42
C TRP A 123 -1.00 -12.42 -7.45
N ASP A 124 0.05 -11.77 -7.96
CA ASP A 124 0.91 -10.85 -7.22
C ASP A 124 0.26 -9.45 -7.08
N THR A 125 -0.28 -8.94 -8.19
CA THR A 125 -0.83 -7.58 -8.27
C THR A 125 -2.12 -7.41 -7.46
N LEU A 126 -3.01 -8.40 -7.46
CA LEU A 126 -4.31 -8.27 -6.79
C LEU A 126 -4.18 -8.10 -5.26
N PRO A 127 -3.45 -8.96 -4.52
CA PRO A 127 -3.22 -8.76 -3.10
C PRO A 127 -2.52 -7.43 -2.77
N MET A 128 -1.57 -7.01 -3.61
CA MET A 128 -0.90 -5.72 -3.49
C MET A 128 -1.90 -4.56 -3.54
N MET A 129 -2.81 -4.56 -4.52
CA MET A 129 -3.86 -3.55 -4.64
C MET A 129 -4.80 -3.51 -3.43
N ILE A 130 -5.17 -4.68 -2.90
CA ILE A 130 -5.98 -4.79 -1.68
C ILE A 130 -5.25 -4.19 -0.48
N ALA A 131 -3.95 -4.50 -0.33
CA ALA A 131 -3.14 -3.97 0.76
C ALA A 131 -3.05 -2.43 0.69
N TYR A 132 -2.68 -1.85 -0.46
CA TYR A 132 -2.61 -0.40 -0.61
C TYR A 132 -3.96 0.31 -0.42
N SER A 133 -5.04 -0.28 -0.93
CA SER A 133 -6.41 0.25 -0.74
C SER A 133 -6.79 0.30 0.74
N SER A 134 -6.48 -0.79 1.46
CA SER A 134 -6.77 -0.92 2.88
C SER A 134 -5.90 0.00 3.73
N LEU A 135 -4.64 0.19 3.34
CA LEU A 135 -3.72 1.12 3.98
C LEU A 135 -4.19 2.58 3.80
N PHE A 136 -4.52 2.99 2.58
CA PHE A 136 -5.00 4.34 2.31
C PHE A 136 -6.33 4.64 3.00
N SER A 137 -7.26 3.68 3.02
CA SER A 137 -8.52 3.83 3.73
C SER A 137 -8.36 3.90 5.25
N SER A 138 -7.41 3.15 5.83
CA SER A 138 -7.03 3.25 7.25
C SER A 138 -6.45 4.62 7.58
N PHE A 139 -5.61 5.16 6.69
CA PHE A 139 -5.11 6.53 6.79
C PHE A 139 -6.26 7.56 6.72
N MET A 140 -7.24 7.37 5.82
CA MET A 140 -8.44 8.21 5.76
C MET A 140 -9.29 8.13 7.02
N ALA A 141 -9.44 6.94 7.62
CA ALA A 141 -10.12 6.76 8.89
C ALA A 141 -9.45 7.59 10.00
N GLU A 142 -8.12 7.57 10.06
CA GLU A 142 -7.33 8.31 11.05
C GLU A 142 -7.39 9.84 10.82
N ARG A 143 -7.34 10.30 9.56
CA ARG A 143 -7.26 11.73 9.22
C ARG A 143 -8.59 12.43 9.08
N VAL A 144 -9.62 11.74 8.62
CA VAL A 144 -10.91 12.35 8.27
C VAL A 144 -12.02 11.83 9.17
N GLY A 145 -12.08 10.53 9.40
CA GLY A 145 -13.04 9.88 10.32
C GLY A 145 -13.49 8.51 9.84
N GLN A 146 -14.17 7.75 10.70
CA GLN A 146 -14.49 6.33 10.45
C GLN A 146 -15.33 6.12 9.18
N ARG A 147 -16.39 6.93 9.01
CA ARG A 147 -17.28 6.82 7.84
C ARG A 147 -16.56 7.07 6.52
N ALA A 148 -15.69 8.09 6.49
CA ALA A 148 -14.90 8.40 5.31
C ALA A 148 -13.90 7.28 4.99
N GLY A 149 -13.25 6.73 6.03
CA GLY A 149 -12.36 5.58 5.90
C GLY A 149 -13.07 4.34 5.35
N LEU A 150 -14.21 3.95 5.93
CA LEU A 150 -14.98 2.78 5.47
C LEU A 150 -15.55 2.96 4.06
N SER A 151 -16.11 4.14 3.75
CA SER A 151 -16.57 4.44 2.39
C SER A 151 -15.43 4.38 1.39
N CYS A 152 -14.24 4.87 1.76
CA CYS A 152 -13.04 4.79 0.95
C CYS A 152 -12.58 3.34 0.76
N LEU A 153 -12.62 2.51 1.81
CA LEU A 153 -12.27 1.09 1.74
C LEU A 153 -13.15 0.34 0.73
N PHE A 154 -14.47 0.38 0.90
CA PHE A 154 -15.38 -0.34 -0.01
C PHE A 154 -15.32 0.20 -1.44
N GLY A 155 -15.23 1.52 -1.61
CA GLY A 155 -15.08 2.14 -2.93
C GLY A 155 -13.80 1.69 -3.63
N LEU A 156 -12.66 1.68 -2.94
CA LEU A 156 -11.40 1.24 -3.52
C LEU A 156 -11.39 -0.26 -3.82
N LEU A 157 -11.95 -1.11 -2.96
CA LEU A 157 -12.05 -2.55 -3.24
C LEU A 157 -12.90 -2.85 -4.47
N LEU A 158 -13.98 -2.09 -4.70
CA LEU A 158 -14.75 -2.19 -5.94
C LEU A 158 -13.88 -1.78 -7.15
N ILE A 159 -13.10 -0.70 -7.04
CA ILE A 159 -12.18 -0.26 -8.10
C ILE A 159 -11.08 -1.30 -8.33
N VAL A 160 -10.60 -2.00 -7.29
CA VAL A 160 -9.65 -3.13 -7.44
C VAL A 160 -10.23 -4.22 -8.32
N LEU A 161 -11.49 -4.63 -8.08
CA LEU A 161 -12.16 -5.64 -8.91
C LEU A 161 -12.31 -5.18 -10.36
N LEU A 162 -12.76 -3.93 -10.57
CA LEU A 162 -12.91 -3.35 -11.91
C LEU A 162 -11.57 -3.23 -12.63
N SER A 163 -10.51 -2.81 -11.93
CA SER A 163 -9.16 -2.66 -12.49
C SER A 163 -8.56 -4.02 -12.86
N THR A 164 -8.81 -5.04 -12.04
CA THR A 164 -8.40 -6.43 -12.33
C THR A 164 -9.10 -6.96 -13.57
N ALA A 165 -10.42 -6.78 -13.68
CA ALA A 165 -11.18 -7.18 -14.86
C ALA A 165 -10.71 -6.42 -16.11
N TYR A 166 -10.48 -5.10 -15.99
CA TYR A 166 -9.95 -4.28 -17.07
C TYR A 166 -8.56 -4.76 -17.53
N ALA A 167 -7.64 -5.01 -16.59
CA ALA A 167 -6.30 -5.47 -16.92
C ALA A 167 -6.32 -6.82 -17.65
N ARG A 168 -7.20 -7.75 -17.23
CA ARG A 168 -7.36 -9.05 -17.89
C ARG A 168 -7.97 -8.94 -19.28
N THR A 169 -8.99 -8.11 -19.46
CA THR A 169 -9.71 -7.98 -20.74
C THR A 169 -8.92 -7.17 -21.77
N PHE A 170 -8.32 -6.06 -21.33
CA PHE A 170 -7.66 -5.11 -22.22
C PHE A 170 -6.15 -5.25 -22.23
N ASN A 171 -5.56 -6.17 -21.45
CA ASN A 171 -4.12 -6.36 -21.33
C ASN A 171 -3.39 -5.06 -20.94
N ASP A 172 -3.91 -4.34 -19.95
CA ASP A 172 -3.39 -3.02 -19.51
C ASP A 172 -3.35 -2.90 -17.98
N LEU A 173 -2.14 -2.89 -17.43
CA LEU A 173 -1.88 -2.83 -15.98
C LEU A 173 -1.89 -1.41 -15.40
N ARG A 174 -2.01 -0.36 -16.21
CA ARG A 174 -1.87 1.03 -15.73
C ARG A 174 -2.84 1.36 -14.59
N LEU A 175 -4.09 0.90 -14.67
CA LEU A 175 -5.07 1.08 -13.60
C LEU A 175 -4.65 0.39 -12.30
N CYS A 176 -4.07 -0.81 -12.38
CA CYS A 176 -3.55 -1.53 -11.22
C CYS A 176 -2.37 -0.78 -10.57
N MET A 177 -1.46 -0.24 -11.39
CA MET A 177 -0.29 0.51 -10.90
C MET A 177 -0.66 1.79 -10.14
N MET A 178 -1.85 2.37 -10.40
CA MET A 178 -2.32 3.55 -9.68
C MET A 178 -2.52 3.30 -8.19
N PHE A 179 -2.84 2.07 -7.79
CA PHE A 179 -2.98 1.71 -6.38
C PHE A 179 -1.67 1.80 -5.61
N GLN A 180 -0.54 1.72 -6.30
CA GLN A 180 0.76 1.94 -5.69
C GLN A 180 1.16 3.42 -5.77
N LEU A 181 1.01 4.03 -6.95
CA LEU A 181 1.44 5.42 -7.17
C LEU A 181 0.67 6.43 -6.32
N ILE A 182 -0.66 6.35 -6.31
CA ILE A 182 -1.52 7.36 -5.68
C ILE A 182 -1.28 7.40 -4.17
N PRO A 183 -1.33 6.29 -3.40
CA PRO A 183 -1.07 6.33 -1.96
C PRO A 183 0.33 6.83 -1.61
N CYS A 184 1.36 6.50 -2.41
CA CYS A 184 2.73 6.98 -2.18
C CYS A 184 2.85 8.51 -2.21
N ILE A 185 2.00 9.20 -2.99
CA ILE A 185 1.99 10.67 -3.08
C ILE A 185 0.96 11.26 -2.10
N ALA A 186 -0.24 10.69 -2.09
CA ALA A 186 -1.38 11.21 -1.34
C ALA A 186 -1.16 11.09 0.17
N ILE A 187 -0.59 10.00 0.68
CA ILE A 187 -0.35 9.83 2.12
C ILE A 187 0.61 10.92 2.64
N PRO A 188 1.83 11.10 2.09
CA PRO A 188 2.71 12.19 2.52
C PRO A 188 2.04 13.56 2.41
N ALA A 189 1.44 13.90 1.27
CA ALA A 189 0.80 15.20 1.09
C ALA A 189 -0.28 15.46 2.15
N MET A 190 -1.15 14.47 2.39
CA MET A 190 -2.23 14.59 3.36
C MET A 190 -1.74 14.53 4.82
N THR A 191 -0.59 13.91 5.11
CA THR A 191 -0.02 13.94 6.47
C THR A 191 0.33 15.35 6.92
N PHE A 192 0.71 16.24 5.99
CA PHE A 192 0.98 17.65 6.24
C PHE A 192 -0.30 18.50 6.28
N LEU A 193 -1.31 18.15 5.48
CA LEU A 193 -2.55 18.92 5.37
C LEU A 193 -3.56 18.65 6.50
N TYR A 194 -3.57 17.43 7.05
CA TYR A 194 -4.57 17.02 8.04
C TYR A 194 -3.94 16.65 9.39
N PRO A 195 -4.44 17.17 10.53
CA PRO A 195 -3.90 16.83 11.83
C PRO A 195 -4.15 15.35 12.18
N PRO A 196 -3.15 14.65 12.76
CA PRO A 196 -3.28 13.25 13.11
C PRO A 196 -4.16 13.06 14.35
N LYS A 197 -4.97 11.99 14.37
CA LYS A 197 -5.73 11.57 15.54
C LYS A 197 -4.85 10.88 16.58
N TYR A 198 -3.92 10.04 16.14
CA TYR A 198 -3.02 9.28 17.00
C TYR A 198 -1.63 9.91 17.10
N THR A 199 -0.88 9.52 18.14
CA THR A 199 0.58 9.72 18.19
C THR A 199 1.27 8.86 17.13
N HIS A 200 2.59 9.00 16.96
CA HIS A 200 3.38 8.21 16.00
C HIS A 200 2.98 8.39 14.51
N SER A 201 2.25 9.44 14.16
CA SER A 201 1.93 9.79 12.77
C SER A 201 3.14 9.93 11.83
N ARG A 202 4.37 10.11 12.34
CA ARG A 202 5.59 10.15 11.53
C ARG A 202 5.87 8.84 10.80
N TYR A 203 5.33 7.72 11.28
CA TYR A 203 5.50 6.40 10.65
C TYR A 203 4.89 6.34 9.25
N TRP A 204 3.83 7.13 8.97
CA TRP A 204 3.30 7.29 7.62
C TRP A 204 4.34 7.85 6.63
N LEU A 205 5.18 8.80 7.08
CA LEU A 205 6.26 9.35 6.27
C LEU A 205 7.44 8.39 6.14
N TRP A 206 7.80 7.69 7.22
CA TRP A 206 8.83 6.65 7.17
C TRP A 206 8.45 5.53 6.21
N ALA A 207 7.20 5.04 6.27
CA ALA A 207 6.68 4.04 5.35
C ALA A 207 6.72 4.52 3.89
N ALA A 208 6.37 5.78 3.63
CA ALA A 208 6.49 6.36 2.29
C ALA A 208 7.95 6.42 1.81
N GLY A 209 8.89 6.81 2.68
CA GLY A 209 10.32 6.81 2.36
C GLY A 209 10.86 5.42 2.04
N VAL A 210 10.48 4.41 2.83
CA VAL A 210 10.83 3.01 2.57
C VAL A 210 10.21 2.51 1.26
N CYS A 211 8.95 2.87 0.98
CA CYS A 211 8.32 2.51 -0.29
C CYS A 211 9.02 3.13 -1.50
N LEU A 212 9.47 4.38 -1.39
CA LEU A 212 10.27 5.03 -2.44
C LEU A 212 11.62 4.33 -2.61
N LEU A 213 12.30 3.99 -1.51
CA LEU A 213 13.56 3.26 -1.55
C LEU A 213 13.40 1.91 -2.25
N ALA A 214 12.39 1.13 -1.89
CA ALA A 214 12.09 -0.14 -2.54
C ALA A 214 11.89 0.03 -4.05
N LYS A 215 11.20 1.09 -4.48
CA LYS A 215 11.02 1.38 -5.92
C LYS A 215 12.29 1.81 -6.64
N PHE A 216 13.20 2.48 -5.95
CA PHE A 216 14.54 2.72 -6.50
C PHE A 216 15.33 1.42 -6.65
N GLU A 217 15.20 0.48 -5.70
CA GLU A 217 15.88 -0.81 -5.76
C GLU A 217 15.40 -1.65 -6.95
N ASP A 218 14.09 -1.73 -7.14
CA ASP A 218 13.47 -2.43 -8.28
C ASP A 218 13.87 -1.78 -9.63
N ALA A 219 13.83 -0.45 -9.73
CA ALA A 219 14.25 0.26 -10.95
C ALA A 219 15.75 0.07 -11.29
N LEU A 220 16.57 -0.22 -10.27
CA LEU A 220 18.01 -0.43 -10.41
C LEU A 220 18.40 -1.91 -10.33
N ASP A 221 17.46 -2.85 -10.54
CA ASP A 221 17.62 -4.29 -10.33
C ASP A 221 18.99 -4.84 -10.77
N LYS A 222 19.30 -4.71 -12.07
CA LYS A 222 20.57 -5.17 -12.66
C LYS A 222 21.79 -4.39 -12.16
N LYS A 223 21.65 -3.09 -11.90
CA LYS A 223 22.76 -2.23 -11.46
C LYS A 223 23.19 -2.60 -10.03
N ILE A 224 22.23 -2.80 -9.13
CA ILE A 224 22.47 -3.25 -7.76
C ILE A 224 23.09 -4.65 -7.78
N TYR A 225 22.54 -5.56 -8.58
CA TYR A 225 23.05 -6.93 -8.69
C TYR A 225 24.51 -6.97 -9.15
N ASN A 226 24.88 -6.18 -10.15
CA ASN A 226 26.28 -6.05 -10.60
C ASN A 226 27.17 -5.41 -9.52
N ALA A 227 26.71 -4.35 -8.85
CA ALA A 227 27.49 -3.61 -7.87
C ALA A 227 27.86 -4.43 -6.63
N ASN A 228 27.00 -5.36 -6.21
CA ASN A 228 27.24 -6.22 -5.05
C ASN A 228 27.83 -7.59 -5.40
N ARG A 229 28.42 -7.74 -6.60
CA ARG A 229 29.03 -8.99 -7.09
C ARG A 229 28.05 -10.16 -7.16
N TYR A 230 26.84 -9.89 -7.63
CA TYR A 230 25.80 -10.89 -7.87
C TYR A 230 25.34 -11.61 -6.59
N LEU A 231 25.37 -10.93 -5.44
CA LEU A 231 24.87 -11.50 -4.18
C LEU A 231 23.34 -11.44 -4.13
N ILE A 232 22.77 -10.25 -4.31
CA ILE A 232 21.31 -10.01 -4.24
C ILE A 232 20.90 -9.02 -5.33
N SER A 233 19.79 -9.29 -6.03
CA SER A 233 19.27 -8.36 -7.03
C SER A 233 18.53 -7.19 -6.39
N GLY A 234 18.35 -6.10 -7.12
CA GLY A 234 17.56 -4.97 -6.61
C GLY A 234 16.09 -5.34 -6.41
N HIS A 235 15.54 -6.23 -7.23
CA HIS A 235 14.19 -6.75 -7.08
C HIS A 235 14.03 -7.62 -5.82
N SER A 236 14.99 -8.52 -5.55
CA SER A 236 15.01 -9.27 -4.29
C SER A 236 15.15 -8.36 -3.07
N LEU A 237 15.91 -7.26 -3.20
CA LEU A 237 16.07 -6.26 -2.15
C LEU A 237 14.78 -5.44 -1.94
N GLU A 238 14.07 -5.09 -3.02
CA GLU A 238 12.76 -4.43 -2.96
C GLU A 238 11.80 -5.21 -2.06
N HIS A 239 11.73 -6.54 -2.21
CA HIS A 239 10.86 -7.37 -1.36
C HIS A 239 11.20 -7.21 0.12
N LEU A 240 12.49 -7.28 0.48
CA LEU A 240 12.96 -7.13 1.86
C LEU A 240 12.68 -5.72 2.41
N CYS A 241 12.94 -4.70 1.61
CA CYS A 241 12.71 -3.30 1.96
C CYS A 241 11.20 -3.03 2.15
N SER A 242 10.37 -3.50 1.22
CA SER A 242 8.92 -3.41 1.28
C SER A 242 8.33 -4.16 2.47
N ALA A 243 8.92 -5.28 2.89
CA ALA A 243 8.49 -6.03 4.07
C ALA A 243 8.72 -5.25 5.39
N ALA A 244 9.58 -4.23 5.40
CA ALA A 244 9.72 -3.34 6.56
C ALA A 244 8.50 -2.42 6.75
N ILE A 245 7.72 -2.13 5.69
CA ILE A 245 6.53 -1.27 5.76
C ILE A 245 5.47 -1.82 6.73
N PRO A 246 4.99 -3.07 6.60
CA PRO A 246 4.03 -3.62 7.56
C PRO A 246 4.64 -3.74 8.98
N VAL A 247 5.95 -3.94 9.12
CA VAL A 247 6.61 -3.92 10.45
C VAL A 247 6.53 -2.53 11.08
N LEU A 248 6.84 -1.48 10.32
CA LEU A 248 6.72 -0.10 10.78
C LEU A 248 5.29 0.20 11.24
N PHE A 249 4.29 -0.24 10.49
CA PHE A 249 2.89 -0.08 10.91
C PHE A 249 2.53 -0.91 12.14
N ALA A 250 3.05 -2.14 12.28
CA ALA A 250 2.83 -2.93 13.50
C ALA A 250 3.38 -2.20 14.73
N ILE A 251 4.61 -1.69 14.64
CA ILE A 251 5.23 -0.90 15.72
C ILE A 251 4.41 0.36 16.01
N MET A 252 3.97 1.08 14.97
CA MET A 252 3.09 2.24 15.11
C MET A 252 1.80 1.88 15.83
N LEU A 253 1.15 0.78 15.45
CA LEU A 253 -0.12 0.33 16.03
C LEU A 253 0.02 -0.09 17.49
N ILE A 254 1.13 -0.71 17.87
CA ILE A 254 1.41 -1.10 19.26
C ILE A 254 1.61 0.14 20.14
N HIS A 255 2.39 1.13 19.68
CA HIS A 255 2.83 2.25 20.52
C HIS A 255 1.98 3.52 20.40
N ARG A 256 1.07 3.59 19.42
CA ARG A 256 0.23 4.78 19.23
C ARG A 256 -0.80 4.92 20.33
N THR A 257 -1.12 6.17 20.65
CA THR A 257 -2.14 6.58 21.61
C THR A 257 -2.99 7.69 21.01
N ILE A 258 -4.19 7.91 21.52
CA ILE A 258 -5.06 9.00 21.03
C ILE A 258 -4.44 10.34 21.47
N ARG A 259 -4.09 11.19 20.49
CA ARG A 259 -3.54 12.53 20.74
C ARG A 259 -4.64 13.58 20.83
N PHE A 260 -5.66 13.47 19.98
CA PHE A 260 -6.79 14.38 19.92
C PHE A 260 -8.09 13.60 19.74
N GLN A 261 -9.08 13.87 20.60
CA GLN A 261 -10.40 13.29 20.50
C GLN A 261 -11.33 14.26 19.78
N ARG A 262 -11.83 13.89 18.60
CA ARG A 262 -12.75 14.74 17.82
C ARG A 262 -14.17 14.58 18.34
N LEU A 263 -14.94 15.68 18.35
CA LEU A 263 -16.35 15.66 18.76
C LEU A 263 -17.20 14.69 17.91
N GLY A 264 -16.86 14.52 16.62
CA GLY A 264 -17.54 13.58 15.72
C GLY A 264 -17.36 12.12 16.13
N ASP A 265 -16.20 11.77 16.68
CA ASP A 265 -15.90 10.40 17.12
C ASP A 265 -16.71 10.00 18.37
N LEU A 266 -17.13 10.98 19.19
CA LEU A 266 -18.00 10.75 20.35
C LEU A 266 -19.42 10.36 19.93
N LYS A 267 -19.91 10.87 18.79
CA LYS A 267 -21.23 10.54 18.24
C LYS A 267 -21.24 9.20 17.50
N GLU A 268 -20.05 8.65 17.22
CA GLU A 268 -19.87 7.35 16.55
C GLU A 268 -19.56 6.20 17.53
N ARG A 269 -19.41 6.50 18.83
CA ARG A 269 -19.42 5.48 19.88
C ARG A 269 -20.88 5.16 20.24
N PRO A 270 -21.28 3.87 20.26
CA PRO A 270 -22.61 3.48 20.71
C PRO A 270 -22.82 3.80 22.20
#